data_AF-A0A7C9J1H5-F1
#
_entry.id   AF-A0A7C9J1H5-F1
#
_cell.length_a   1.000
_cell.length_b   1.000
_cell.length_c   1.000
_cell.angle_alpha   90.00
_cell.angle_beta   90.00
_cell.angle_gamma   90.00
#
_symmetry.space_group_name_H-M   'P 1'
#
loop_
_entity.id
_entity.type
_entity.pdbx_description
1 polymer ?
#
loop_
_entity_poly.entity_id
_entity_poly.type
_entity_poly.pdbx_seq_one_letter_code
_entity_poly.pdbx_strand_id
1 'polypeptide(L)'
;MGRRVSVLLLIAGAVVAALAVSGVFAAFGDDGPQLGGPVVVTVEPSGTTTPAKEPTPRPSTSPAKKTRGEPVKPPPPKQGGDDDGDDDDDDGDDD
;
A
#
# COMPACT_ATOMS: atom_id res chain seq x y z
N MET A 1 26.35 -32.06 -18.52
CA MET A 1 24.90 -32.19 -18.22
C MET A 1 24.42 -31.36 -17.01
N GLY A 2 25.14 -31.31 -15.89
CA GLY A 2 24.62 -30.73 -14.63
C GLY A 2 24.18 -29.27 -14.64
N ARG A 3 24.88 -28.38 -15.37
CA ARG A 3 24.52 -26.94 -15.42
C ARG A 3 23.16 -26.69 -16.06
N ARG A 4 22.82 -27.44 -17.11
CA ARG A 4 21.53 -27.31 -17.82
C ARG A 4 20.37 -27.84 -16.97
N VAL A 5 20.59 -28.94 -16.25
CA VAL A 5 19.61 -29.50 -15.31
C VAL A 5 19.37 -28.55 -14.12
N SER A 6 20.45 -27.96 -13.58
CA SER A 6 20.37 -27.00 -12.48
C SER A 6 19.62 -25.72 -12.89
N VAL A 7 19.87 -25.19 -14.09
CA VAL A 7 19.14 -24.03 -14.63
C VAL A 7 17.64 -24.36 -14.83
N LEU A 8 17.32 -25.54 -15.36
CA LEU A 8 15.93 -25.95 -15.53
C LEU A 8 15.17 -26.09 -14.20
N LEU A 9 15.82 -26.62 -13.16
CA LEU A 9 15.24 -26.70 -11.82
C LEU A 9 15.02 -25.31 -11.20
N LEU A 10 15.95 -24.38 -11.42
CA LEU A 10 15.81 -23.00 -10.93
C LEU A 10 14.63 -22.30 -11.60
N ILE A 11 14.51 -22.41 -12.93
CA ILE A 11 13.38 -21.85 -13.69
C ILE A 11 12.06 -22.46 -13.21
N ALA A 12 12.00 -23.79 -13.07
CA ALA A 12 10.80 -24.47 -12.60
C ALA A 12 10.39 -23.99 -11.19
N GLY A 13 11.35 -23.87 -10.27
CA GLY A 13 11.10 -23.35 -8.92
C GLY A 13 10.60 -21.90 -8.93
N ALA A 14 11.20 -21.04 -9.75
CA ALA A 14 10.79 -19.64 -9.88
C ALA A 14 9.34 -19.52 -10.42
N VAL A 15 8.97 -20.35 -11.39
CA VAL A 15 7.60 -20.36 -11.94
C VAL A 15 6.58 -20.80 -10.87
N VAL A 16 6.89 -21.83 -10.09
CA VAL A 16 6.01 -22.29 -8.99
C VAL A 16 5.83 -21.20 -7.93
N ALA A 17 6.91 -20.52 -7.54
CA ALA A 17 6.86 -19.43 -6.57
C ALA A 17 6.02 -18.24 -7.09
N ALA A 18 6.19 -17.86 -8.35
CA ALA A 18 5.43 -16.76 -8.95
C ALA A 18 3.92 -17.06 -9.02
N LEU A 19 3.54 -18.30 -9.36
CA LEU A 19 2.13 -18.72 -9.38
C LEU A 19 1.51 -18.76 -7.98
N ALA A 20 2.25 -19.21 -6.98
CA ALA A 20 1.77 -19.22 -5.58
C ALA A 20 1.48 -17.81 -5.08
N VAL A 21 2.37 -16.84 -5.34
CA VAL A 21 2.15 -15.43 -4.95
C VAL A 21 0.95 -14.84 -5.70
N SER A 22 0.85 -15.08 -7.01
CA SER A 22 -0.24 -14.54 -7.84
C SER A 22 -1.61 -15.11 -7.48
N GLY A 23 -1.68 -16.40 -7.13
CA GLY A 23 -2.93 -17.06 -6.73
C GLY A 23 -3.52 -16.51 -5.43
N VAL A 24 -2.68 -16.05 -4.49
CA VAL A 24 -3.14 -15.42 -3.25
C VAL A 24 -3.85 -14.09 -3.55
N PHE A 25 -3.30 -13.25 -4.42
CA PHE A 25 -3.97 -11.99 -4.78
C PHE A 25 -5.29 -12.20 -5.54
N ALA A 26 -5.39 -13.23 -6.39
CA ALA A 26 -6.64 -13.58 -7.05
C ALA A 26 -7.69 -14.14 -6.06
N ALA A 27 -7.27 -14.89 -5.03
CA ALA A 27 -8.18 -15.50 -4.06
C ALA A 27 -8.73 -14.51 -3.01
N PHE A 28 -8.03 -13.42 -2.73
CA PHE A 28 -8.40 -12.45 -1.69
C PHE A 28 -8.71 -11.04 -2.22
N GLY A 29 -8.66 -10.83 -3.54
CA GLY A 29 -8.76 -9.51 -4.17
C GLY A 29 -10.15 -9.09 -4.66
N ASP A 30 -11.10 -10.02 -4.79
CA ASP A 30 -12.42 -9.74 -5.38
C ASP A 30 -13.45 -9.18 -4.38
N ASP A 31 -13.22 -9.35 -3.08
CA ASP A 31 -14.05 -8.76 -2.04
C ASP A 31 -13.62 -7.31 -1.76
N GLY A 32 -13.80 -6.45 -2.78
CA GLY A 32 -13.72 -4.99 -2.58
C GLY A 32 -14.63 -4.53 -1.44
N PRO A 33 -14.41 -3.35 -0.85
CA PRO A 33 -15.20 -2.89 0.29
C PRO A 33 -16.69 -2.93 -0.05
N GLN A 34 -17.46 -3.74 0.68
CA GLN A 34 -18.90 -3.81 0.53
C GLN A 34 -19.53 -2.53 1.06
N LEU A 35 -19.62 -1.51 0.20
CA LEU A 35 -20.12 -0.18 0.53
C LEU A 35 -21.64 -0.13 0.79
N GLY A 36 -22.30 -1.27 0.92
CA GLY A 36 -23.75 -1.38 1.07
C GLY A 36 -24.48 -0.99 -0.22
N GLY A 37 -25.69 -1.53 -0.38
CA GLY A 37 -26.56 -1.17 -1.50
C GLY A 37 -27.01 0.30 -1.42
N PRO A 38 -27.40 0.91 -2.54
CA PRO A 38 -27.90 2.28 -2.55
C PRO A 38 -29.12 2.40 -1.61
N VAL A 39 -29.07 3.36 -0.68
CA VAL A 39 -30.20 3.68 0.20
C VAL A 39 -31.26 4.38 -0.62
N VAL A 40 -32.28 3.63 -1.06
CA VAL A 40 -33.44 4.20 -1.75
C VAL A 40 -34.42 4.70 -0.70
N VAL A 41 -34.53 6.02 -0.57
CA VAL A 41 -35.59 6.66 0.21
C VAL A 41 -36.86 6.66 -0.65
N THR A 42 -37.74 5.68 -0.41
CA THR A 42 -39.07 5.69 -1.00
C THR A 42 -39.90 6.76 -0.29
N VAL A 43 -40.13 7.89 -0.96
CA VAL A 43 -41.17 8.83 -0.54
C VAL A 43 -42.52 8.22 -0.94
N GLU A 44 -43.27 7.76 0.06
CA GLU A 44 -44.67 7.39 -0.14
C GLU A 44 -45.44 8.65 -0.53
N PRO A 45 -46.24 8.65 -1.62
CA PRO A 45 -47.08 9.79 -1.94
C PRO A 45 -48.23 9.83 -0.93
N SER A 46 -47.96 10.38 0.25
CA SER A 46 -48.99 10.74 1.22
C SER A 46 -49.80 11.86 0.58
N GLY A 47 -51.00 11.50 0.14
CA GLY A 47 -52.00 12.46 -0.32
C GLY A 47 -52.16 13.59 0.68
N THR A 48 -52.12 14.81 0.14
CA THR A 48 -52.68 16.04 0.68
C THR A 48 -52.15 16.48 2.04
N THR A 49 -51.09 17.30 2.11
CA THR A 49 -50.92 18.25 3.23
C THR A 49 -49.99 19.44 2.89
N THR A 50 -50.49 20.62 3.25
CA THR A 50 -49.83 21.88 3.65
C THR A 50 -48.30 21.92 3.63
N PRO A 51 -47.65 22.98 3.10
CA PRO A 51 -46.19 23.13 3.19
C PRO A 51 -45.77 23.25 4.67
N ALA A 52 -45.31 22.15 5.24
CA ALA A 52 -44.68 22.14 6.55
C ALA A 52 -43.33 22.86 6.43
N LYS A 53 -43.11 23.81 7.34
CA LYS A 53 -41.88 24.60 7.46
C LYS A 53 -40.68 23.65 7.51
N GLU A 54 -39.73 23.84 6.59
CA GLU A 54 -38.54 23.00 6.44
C GLU A 54 -37.78 22.89 7.78
N PRO A 55 -37.49 21.68 8.27
CA PRO A 55 -36.72 21.52 9.50
C PRO A 55 -35.29 22.00 9.25
N THR A 56 -34.84 22.96 10.05
CA THR A 56 -33.45 23.44 10.01
C THR A 56 -32.51 22.25 10.27
N PRO A 57 -31.50 22.01 9.42
CA PRO A 57 -30.58 20.89 9.62
C PRO A 57 -29.86 21.07 10.96
N ARG A 58 -29.93 20.05 11.83
CA ARG A 58 -29.12 20.03 13.04
C ARG A 58 -27.65 19.89 12.64
N PRO A 59 -26.72 20.66 13.26
CA PRO A 59 -25.31 20.48 13.01
C PRO A 59 -24.90 19.05 13.42
N SER A 60 -24.42 18.29 12.45
CA SER A 60 -23.87 16.95 12.66
C SER A 60 -22.51 17.09 13.35
N THR A 61 -22.35 16.48 14.52
CA THR A 61 -21.04 16.37 15.18
C THR A 61 -20.22 15.33 14.43
N SER A 62 -19.50 15.77 13.40
CA SER A 62 -18.50 14.94 12.73
C SER A 62 -17.41 14.54 13.74
N PRO A 63 -17.00 13.26 13.83
CA PRO A 63 -15.83 12.89 14.62
C PRO A 63 -14.64 13.71 14.15
N ALA A 64 -13.93 14.36 15.08
CA ALA A 64 -12.75 15.14 14.75
C ALA A 64 -11.78 14.28 13.93
N LYS A 65 -11.41 14.75 12.74
CA LYS A 65 -10.34 14.14 11.95
C LYS A 65 -9.11 14.09 12.85
N LYS A 66 -8.65 12.89 13.23
CA LYS A 66 -7.36 12.74 13.89
C LYS A 66 -6.34 13.43 13.01
N THR A 67 -5.70 14.46 13.52
CA THR A 67 -4.55 15.10 12.89
C THR A 67 -3.53 14.00 12.64
N ARG A 68 -3.31 13.68 11.35
CA ARG A 68 -2.13 12.95 10.94
C ARG A 68 -0.96 13.79 11.44
N GLY A 69 -0.24 13.29 12.44
CA GLY A 69 0.93 14.00 12.96
C GLY A 69 1.80 14.42 11.79
N GLU A 70 2.31 15.66 11.84
CA GLU A 70 3.17 16.18 10.79
C GLU A 70 4.34 15.20 10.58
N PRO A 71 4.76 14.97 9.33
CA PRO A 71 5.95 14.17 9.06
C PRO A 71 7.13 14.72 9.86
N VAL A 72 7.62 13.95 10.84
CA VAL A 72 8.86 14.28 11.53
C VAL A 72 10.01 14.22 10.54
N LYS A 73 10.81 15.27 10.50
CA LYS A 73 12.01 15.31 9.65
C LYS A 73 12.93 14.17 10.08
N PRO A 74 13.45 13.35 9.14
CA PRO A 74 14.42 12.32 9.49
C PRO A 74 15.65 12.95 10.15
N PRO A 75 16.35 12.22 11.02
CA PRO A 75 17.62 12.69 11.59
C PRO A 75 18.58 13.05 10.44
N PRO A 76 19.49 14.03 10.67
CA PRO A 76 20.48 14.38 9.67
C PRO A 76 21.29 13.13 9.29
N PRO A 77 21.68 12.98 8.01
CA PRO A 77 22.58 11.91 7.63
C PRO A 77 23.83 12.00 8.52
N LYS A 78 24.34 10.83 8.93
CA LYS A 78 25.68 10.79 9.50
C LYS A 78 26.60 11.41 8.46
N GLN A 79 27.41 12.38 8.89
CA GLN A 79 28.53 12.86 8.09
C GLN A 79 29.24 11.62 7.57
N GLY A 80 29.32 11.50 6.24
CA GLY A 80 30.06 10.41 5.61
C GLY A 80 31.43 10.37 6.26
N GLY A 81 31.85 9.16 6.66
CA GLY A 81 33.23 8.96 7.07
C GLY A 81 34.11 9.54 5.98
N ASP A 82 35.10 10.31 6.41
CA ASP A 82 36.11 10.85 5.53
C ASP A 82 36.60 9.68 4.67
N ASP A 83 36.30 9.78 3.37
CA ASP A 83 36.85 8.90 2.34
C ASP A 83 38.30 9.38 2.23
N ASP A 84 39.08 8.98 3.24
CA ASP A 84 40.52 9.16 3.30
C ASP A 84 41.05 8.22 2.23
N GLY A 85 41.01 8.73 1.00
CA GLY A 85 41.71 8.20 -0.13
C GLY A 85 43.19 8.18 0.20
N ASP A 86 43.61 7.06 0.79
CA ASP A 86 44.97 6.56 0.67
C ASP A 86 44.93 5.49 -0.45
N ASP A 87 44.65 5.98 -1.67
CA ASP A 87 45.36 5.49 -2.84
C ASP A 87 46.81 5.93 -2.64
N ASP A 88 47.70 4.99 -2.33
CA ASP A 88 49.18 5.02 -2.36
C ASP A 88 49.61 3.82 -1.45
N ASP A 89 50.34 2.78 -1.83
CA ASP A 89 51.21 2.55 -2.97
C ASP A 89 51.32 1.05 -3.25
N ASP A 90 51.47 0.79 -4.54
CA ASP A 90 52.00 -0.39 -5.20
C ASP A 90 53.43 -0.66 -4.68
N ASP A 91 53.70 -1.82 -4.09
CA ASP A 91 55.06 -2.39 -4.03
C ASP A 91 54.94 -3.91 -3.82
N GLY A 92 55.32 -4.65 -4.86
CA GLY A 92 55.21 -6.09 -4.92
C GLY A 92 56.10 -6.84 -3.92
N ASP A 93 55.77 -8.12 -3.76
CA ASP A 93 56.79 -9.12 -3.52
C ASP A 93 56.45 -10.34 -4.39
N ASP A 94 57.41 -10.63 -5.26
CA ASP A 94 57.59 -11.89 -5.96
C ASP A 94 57.71 -13.05 -4.95
N ASP A 95 57.09 -14.20 -5.24
CA ASP A 95 57.64 -15.58 -5.07
C ASP A 95 56.62 -16.67 -5.48
#